data_AF-A0A8C3LP86-F1
#
_entry.id   AF-A0A8C3LP86-F1
#
_cell.length_a   1.000
_cell.length_b   1.000
_cell.length_c   1.000
_cell.angle_alpha   90.00
_cell.angle_beta   90.00
_cell.angle_gamma   90.00
#
_symmetry.space_group_name_H-M   'P 1'
#
loop_
_entity.id
_entity.type
_entity.pdbx_description
1 polymer ?
#
loop_
_entity_poly.entity_id
_entity_poly.type
_entity_poly.pdbx_seq_one_letter_code
_entity_poly.pdbx_strand_id
1 'polypeptide(L)'
;MIAIPLVTCLYLLVNISYFAAMAPSELLTSGAVAVSWGNKVLANWAWLISLSVALSTFGSSNGTFFSGGRVCYIAAREGHMPDILSMAHVRCLTPSPALLFTSAMSLIMIISGNFTSIVTYFSFIAWLFYGMTISGLLYLKIKKPALPRSYKVPIVIPIIVLMAAVYLVLAPIIDQPQIEILYIVLFVCSGIVLYFPLVRFKCHPRFLQRVTLHLQLFLEVAPTSSDVN
;
A
#
# COMPACT_ATOMS: atom_id res chain seq x y z
N MET A 1 22.19 3.66 4.83
CA MET A 1 21.83 2.54 5.74
C MET A 1 21.73 2.96 7.23
N ILE A 2 21.83 4.26 7.57
CA ILE A 2 21.77 4.73 8.97
C ILE A 2 20.32 4.90 9.46
N ALA A 3 19.39 5.24 8.55
CA ALA A 3 18.00 5.52 8.91
C ALA A 3 17.23 4.31 9.45
N ILE A 4 17.39 3.11 8.86
CA ILE A 4 16.62 1.92 9.29
C ILE A 4 16.97 1.53 10.74
N PRO A 5 18.25 1.36 11.13
CA PRO A 5 18.61 1.06 12.52
C PRO A 5 18.19 2.16 13.51
N LEU A 6 18.27 3.43 13.10
CA LEU A 6 17.82 4.55 13.94
C LEU A 6 16.32 4.42 14.25
N VAL A 7 15.50 4.17 13.23
CA VAL A 7 14.05 3.99 13.41
C VAL A 7 13.76 2.75 14.27
N THR A 8 14.49 1.64 14.09
CA THR A 8 14.36 0.46 14.95
C THR A 8 14.68 0.79 16.41
N CYS A 9 15.73 1.56 16.68
CA CYS A 9 16.08 2.01 18.02
C CYS A 9 14.95 2.84 18.64
N LEU A 10 14.40 3.81 17.90
CA LEU A 10 13.29 4.63 18.36
C LEU A 10 12.04 3.80 18.68
N TYR A 11 11.71 2.80 17.85
CA TYR A 11 10.60 1.90 18.13
C TYR A 11 10.81 1.10 19.41
N LEU A 12 12.03 0.61 19.67
CA LEU A 12 12.33 -0.11 20.91
C LEU A 12 12.21 0.80 22.13
N LEU A 13 12.73 2.03 22.06
CA LEU A 13 12.62 3.02 23.14
C LEU A 13 11.16 3.34 23.50
N VAL A 14 10.30 3.51 22.49
CA VAL A 14 8.86 3.77 22.70
C VAL A 14 8.18 2.58 23.39
N ASN A 15 8.48 1.35 22.95
CA ASN A 15 7.93 0.15 23.61
C ASN A 15 8.39 0.03 25.06
N ILE A 16 9.66 0.31 25.36
CA ILE A 16 10.19 0.34 26.73
C ILE A 16 9.42 1.38 27.57
N SER A 17 9.16 2.57 27.02
CA SER A 17 8.36 3.61 27.70
C SER A 17 6.93 3.15 28.01
N TYR A 18 6.29 2.41 27.09
CA TYR A 18 4.95 1.87 27.32
C TYR A 18 4.92 0.83 28.45
N PHE A 19 5.88 -0.10 28.47
CA PHE A 19 5.96 -1.11 29.54
C PHE A 19 6.39 -0.54 30.89
N ALA A 20 7.15 0.56 30.91
CA ALA A 20 7.52 1.23 32.15
C ALA A 20 6.33 1.95 32.81
N ALA A 21 5.36 2.42 32.03
CA ALA A 21 4.24 3.23 32.52
C ALA A 21 2.92 2.45 32.71
N MET A 22 2.75 1.28 32.06
CA MET A 22 1.50 0.52 32.05
C MET A 22 1.71 -0.98 32.26
N ALA A 23 0.73 -1.60 32.94
CA ALA A 23 0.71 -3.06 33.08
C ALA A 23 0.31 -3.73 31.75
N PRO A 24 0.78 -4.96 31.45
CA PRO A 24 0.45 -5.65 30.21
C PRO A 24 -1.06 -5.83 29.97
N SER A 25 -1.85 -6.01 31.03
CA SER A 25 -3.31 -6.13 30.94
C SER A 25 -3.99 -4.85 30.45
N GLU A 26 -3.46 -3.67 30.81
CA GLU A 26 -4.00 -2.38 30.38
C GLU A 26 -3.64 -2.06 28.93
N LEU A 27 -2.48 -2.55 28.46
CA LEU A 27 -2.06 -2.39 27.07
C LEU A 27 -2.97 -3.18 26.11
N LEU A 28 -3.42 -4.36 26.53
CA LEU A 28 -4.28 -5.24 25.72
C LEU A 28 -5.74 -4.75 25.65
N THR A 29 -6.20 -4.01 26.66
CA THR A 29 -7.58 -3.48 26.70
C THR A 29 -7.70 -2.09 26.08
N SER A 30 -6.60 -1.36 25.94
CA SER A 30 -6.61 -0.02 25.35
C SER A 30 -6.62 -0.05 23.82
N GLY A 31 -7.66 0.52 23.21
CA GLY A 31 -7.71 0.77 21.77
C GLY A 31 -6.72 1.84 21.28
N ALA A 32 -6.16 2.66 22.18
CA ALA A 32 -5.23 3.73 21.86
C ALA A 32 -4.12 3.84 22.93
N VAL A 33 -3.13 2.94 22.84
CA VAL A 33 -2.02 2.81 23.80
C VAL A 33 -1.30 4.14 24.07
N ALA A 34 -1.04 4.93 23.03
CA ALA A 34 -0.34 6.22 23.17
C ALA A 34 -1.15 7.25 24.00
N VAL A 35 -2.48 7.26 23.87
CA VAL A 35 -3.34 8.18 24.61
C VAL A 35 -3.46 7.76 26.07
N SER A 36 -3.60 6.45 26.32
CA SER A 36 -3.56 5.90 27.69
C SER A 36 -2.25 6.21 28.39
N TRP A 37 -1.12 6.14 27.67
CA TRP A 37 0.19 6.55 28.18
C TRP A 37 0.22 8.05 28.53
N GLY A 38 -0.28 8.91 27.63
CA GLY A 38 -0.35 10.35 27.85
C GLY A 38 -1.18 10.72 29.08
N ASN A 39 -2.32 10.05 29.28
CA ASN A 39 -3.18 10.27 30.46
C ASN A 39 -2.48 9.92 31.77
N LYS A 40 -1.65 8.86 31.80
CA LYS A 40 -0.94 8.43 33.02
C LYS A 40 0.30 9.25 33.35
N VAL A 41 1.10 9.58 32.34
CA VAL A 41 2.40 10.24 32.54
C VAL A 41 2.26 11.75 32.59
N LEU A 42 1.46 12.31 31.68
CA LEU A 42 1.39 13.76 31.44
C LEU A 42 0.14 14.41 32.06
N ALA A 43 -0.85 13.61 32.50
CA ALA A 43 -2.12 13.99 33.15
C ALA A 43 -2.78 15.24 32.56
N ASN A 44 -2.34 16.44 32.95
CA ASN A 44 -2.83 17.73 32.46
C ASN A 44 -2.48 18.03 30.98
N TRP A 45 -1.41 17.44 30.44
CA TRP A 45 -0.93 17.67 29.06
C TRP A 45 -1.29 16.54 28.08
N ALA A 46 -2.19 15.63 28.46
CA ALA A 46 -2.54 14.47 27.64
C ALA A 46 -3.15 14.83 26.27
N TRP A 47 -3.83 15.97 26.15
CA TRP A 47 -4.40 16.46 24.89
C TRP A 47 -3.34 16.65 23.79
N LEU A 48 -2.11 16.98 24.17
CA LEU A 48 -1.00 17.22 23.25
C LEU A 48 -0.63 15.92 22.52
N ILE A 49 -0.62 14.79 23.24
CA ILE A 49 -0.34 13.47 22.64
C ILE A 49 -1.40 13.10 21.60
N SER A 50 -2.69 13.26 21.94
CA SER A 50 -3.77 13.00 20.98
C SER A 50 -3.68 13.90 19.74
N LEU A 51 -3.35 15.18 19.92
CA LEU A 51 -3.15 16.12 18.82
C LEU A 51 -1.95 15.72 17.93
N SER A 52 -0.81 15.37 18.54
CA SER A 52 0.38 14.93 17.79
C SER A 52 0.12 13.65 17.00
N VAL A 53 -0.58 12.67 17.58
CA VAL A 53 -0.94 11.43 16.89
C VAL A 53 -1.90 11.73 15.73
N ALA A 54 -2.91 12.58 15.93
CA ALA A 54 -3.84 12.97 14.88
C ALA A 54 -3.14 13.71 13.71
N LEU A 55 -2.22 14.63 14.01
CA LEU A 55 -1.45 15.33 12.97
C LEU A 55 -0.52 14.36 12.21
N SER A 56 0.08 13.39 12.90
CA SER A 56 0.92 12.37 12.29
C SER A 56 0.15 11.45 11.35
N THR A 57 -1.02 10.94 11.78
CA THR A 57 -1.87 10.08 10.95
C THR A 57 -2.45 10.84 9.76
N PHE A 58 -2.81 12.12 9.94
CA PHE A 58 -3.22 12.99 8.85
C PHE A 58 -2.09 13.20 7.82
N GLY A 59 -0.87 13.49 8.29
CA GLY A 59 0.31 13.64 7.45
C GLY A 59 0.64 12.37 6.66
N SER A 60 0.62 11.21 7.31
CA SER A 60 0.82 9.92 6.66
C SER A 60 -0.25 9.63 5.59
N SER A 61 -1.52 9.92 5.89
CA SER A 61 -2.61 9.70 4.94
C SER A 61 -2.48 10.58 3.69
N ASN A 62 -2.13 11.85 3.88
CA ASN A 62 -1.88 12.78 2.79
C ASN A 62 -0.70 12.33 1.90
N GLY A 63 0.38 11.84 2.51
CA GLY A 63 1.52 11.26 1.78
C GLY A 63 1.13 10.06 0.91
N THR A 64 0.29 9.17 1.45
CA THR A 64 -0.20 8.01 0.71
C THR A 64 -1.08 8.39 -0.49
N PHE A 65 -1.89 9.45 -0.39
CA PHE A 65 -2.67 9.94 -1.52
C PHE A 65 -1.79 10.38 -2.71
N PHE A 66 -0.70 11.10 -2.45
CA PHE A 66 0.24 11.48 -3.52
C PHE A 66 0.90 10.28 -4.18
N SER A 67 1.31 9.28 -3.41
CA SER A 67 1.94 8.08 -3.95
C SER A 67 0.94 7.21 -4.73
N GLY A 68 -0.27 7.02 -4.18
CA GLY A 68 -1.33 6.22 -4.81
C GLY A 68 -1.76 6.76 -6.17
N GLY A 69 -1.96 8.08 -6.26
CA GLY A 69 -2.32 8.73 -7.53
C GLY A 69 -1.27 8.54 -8.62
N ARG A 70 0.03 8.59 -8.28
CA ARG A 70 1.13 8.39 -9.25
C ARG A 70 1.19 6.97 -9.79
N VAL A 71 1.00 5.97 -8.93
CA VAL A 71 1.03 4.55 -9.35
C VAL A 71 -0.13 4.26 -10.32
N CYS A 72 -1.35 4.71 -9.99
CA CYS A 72 -2.51 4.55 -10.87
C CYS A 72 -2.34 5.31 -12.19
N TYR A 73 -1.79 6.52 -12.16
CA TYR A 73 -1.54 7.32 -13.36
C TYR A 73 -0.56 6.63 -14.32
N ILE A 74 0.57 6.12 -13.82
CA ILE A 74 1.56 5.42 -14.65
C ILE A 74 1.00 4.08 -15.14
N ALA A 75 0.27 3.33 -14.30
CA ALA A 75 -0.36 2.07 -14.69
C ALA A 75 -1.38 2.27 -15.83
N ALA A 76 -2.14 3.36 -15.81
CA ALA A 76 -3.04 3.74 -16.90
C ALA A 76 -2.28 4.15 -18.17
N ARG A 77 -1.17 4.88 -18.04
CA ARG A 77 -0.33 5.27 -19.18
C ARG A 77 0.30 4.08 -19.92
N GLU A 78 0.65 3.01 -19.18
CA GLU A 78 1.15 1.74 -19.75
C GLU A 78 0.02 0.85 -20.31
N GLY A 79 -1.24 1.31 -20.30
CA GLY A 79 -2.38 0.58 -20.84
C GLY A 79 -2.87 -0.58 -19.95
N HIS A 80 -2.46 -0.62 -18.68
CA HIS A 80 -2.92 -1.63 -17.71
C HIS A 80 -4.22 -1.24 -17.00
N MET A 81 -4.59 0.05 -17.04
CA MET A 81 -5.81 0.59 -16.45
C MET A 81 -6.55 1.48 -17.45
N PRO A 82 -7.85 1.78 -17.26
CA PRO A 82 -8.61 2.66 -18.14
C PRO A 82 -7.93 4.03 -18.32
N ASP A 83 -7.87 4.51 -19.57
CA ASP A 83 -7.15 5.74 -19.95
C ASP A 83 -7.56 6.98 -19.14
N ILE A 84 -8.80 7.01 -18.62
CA ILE A 84 -9.27 8.13 -17.80
C ILE A 84 -8.47 8.34 -16.51
N LEU A 85 -7.86 7.28 -15.96
CA LEU A 85 -7.01 7.40 -14.77
C LEU A 85 -5.66 8.07 -15.10
N SER A 86 -5.28 8.13 -16.38
CA SER A 86 -4.08 8.84 -16.85
C SER A 86 -4.34 10.31 -17.20
N MET A 87 -5.57 10.80 -17.06
CA MET A 87 -5.91 12.20 -17.36
C MET A 87 -5.57 13.11 -16.18
N ALA A 88 -5.05 14.31 -16.48
CA ALA A 88 -4.74 15.34 -15.49
C ALA A 88 -5.69 16.53 -15.63
N HIS A 89 -6.08 17.12 -14.50
CA HIS A 89 -6.98 18.26 -14.46
C HIS A 89 -6.33 19.50 -15.09
N VAL A 90 -7.05 20.22 -15.95
CA VAL A 90 -6.47 21.27 -16.81
C VAL A 90 -5.90 22.45 -16.01
N ARG A 91 -6.54 22.85 -14.91
CA ARG A 91 -6.13 24.03 -14.13
C ARG A 91 -5.11 23.72 -13.03
N CYS A 92 -5.30 22.60 -12.34
CA CYS A 92 -4.51 22.24 -11.16
C CYS A 92 -3.39 21.24 -11.44
N LEU A 93 -3.35 20.66 -12.66
CA LEU A 93 -2.36 19.65 -13.08
C LEU A 93 -2.30 18.43 -12.13
N THR A 94 -3.40 18.16 -11.42
CA THR A 94 -3.51 17.02 -10.50
C THR A 94 -4.22 15.85 -11.20
N PRO A 95 -3.80 14.60 -10.96
CA PRO A 95 -4.48 13.42 -11.48
C PRO A 95 -5.77 13.15 -10.66
N SER A 96 -6.78 14.00 -10.85
CA SER A 96 -8.03 13.95 -10.07
C SER A 96 -8.79 12.61 -10.21
N PRO A 97 -8.89 11.95 -11.38
CA PRO A 97 -9.62 10.69 -11.48
C PRO A 97 -8.92 9.54 -10.76
N ALA A 98 -7.58 9.50 -10.80
CA ALA A 98 -6.80 8.50 -10.08
C ALA A 98 -6.94 8.67 -8.56
N LEU A 99 -6.91 9.91 -8.07
CA LEU A 99 -7.11 10.20 -6.65
C LEU A 99 -8.52 9.79 -6.18
N LEU A 100 -9.55 10.13 -6.93
CA LEU A 100 -10.94 9.73 -6.64
C LEU A 100 -11.12 8.21 -6.64
N PHE A 101 -10.45 7.51 -7.56
CA PHE A 101 -10.49 6.06 -7.59
C PHE A 101 -9.82 5.45 -6.34
N THR A 102 -8.62 5.92 -5.97
CA THR A 102 -7.93 5.44 -4.77
C THR A 102 -8.69 5.75 -3.49
N SER A 103 -9.37 6.90 -3.39
CA SER A 103 -10.19 7.26 -2.24
C SER A 103 -11.46 6.44 -2.16
N ALA A 104 -12.14 6.19 -3.28
CA ALA A 104 -13.32 5.33 -3.32
C ALA A 104 -12.97 3.88 -2.90
N MET A 105 -11.86 3.33 -3.40
CA MET A 105 -11.39 2.00 -2.99
C MET A 105 -11.04 1.95 -1.50
N SER A 106 -10.41 3.00 -0.96
CA SER A 106 -10.12 3.11 0.46
C SER A 106 -11.40 3.12 1.30
N LEU A 107 -12.42 3.88 0.90
CA LEU A 107 -13.72 3.92 1.59
C LEU A 107 -14.42 2.55 1.61
N ILE A 108 -14.40 1.83 0.49
CA ILE A 108 -14.98 0.48 0.40
C ILE A 108 -14.28 -0.47 1.37
N MET A 109 -12.95 -0.42 1.45
CA MET A 109 -12.17 -1.25 2.37
C MET A 109 -12.47 -0.93 3.84
N ILE A 110 -12.65 0.35 4.18
CA ILE A 110 -12.97 0.78 5.55
C ILE A 110 -14.34 0.28 5.99
N ILE A 111 -15.34 0.29 5.10
CA ILE A 111 -16.71 -0.19 5.41
C ILE A 111 -16.72 -1.69 5.72
N SER A 112 -15.79 -2.46 5.13
CA SER A 112 -15.85 -3.91 5.14
C SER A 112 -15.31 -4.61 6.39
N GLY A 113 -14.58 -3.96 7.31
CA GLY A 113 -13.88 -4.77 8.33
C GLY A 113 -13.29 -4.11 9.56
N ASN A 114 -12.91 -4.99 10.50
CA ASN A 114 -12.17 -4.69 11.72
C ASN A 114 -10.71 -4.36 11.41
N PHE A 115 -10.11 -3.46 12.21
CA PHE A 115 -8.72 -3.02 12.04
C PHE A 115 -7.72 -4.18 11.96
N THR A 116 -7.82 -5.15 12.89
CA THR A 116 -6.91 -6.30 12.94
C THR A 116 -6.99 -7.14 11.66
N SER A 117 -8.21 -7.42 11.16
CA SER A 117 -8.40 -8.18 9.92
C SER A 117 -7.81 -7.43 8.73
N ILE A 118 -8.06 -6.12 8.60
CA ILE A 118 -7.53 -5.29 7.50
C ILE A 118 -6.00 -5.32 7.50
N VAL A 119 -5.35 -5.21 8.66
CA VAL A 119 -3.89 -5.27 8.78
C VAL A 119 -3.34 -6.64 8.37
N THR A 120 -4.00 -7.72 8.77
CA THR A 120 -3.62 -9.08 8.35
C THR A 120 -3.70 -9.24 6.83
N TYR A 121 -4.77 -8.74 6.20
CA TYR A 121 -4.95 -8.79 4.75
C TYR A 121 -3.90 -7.99 3.99
N PHE A 122 -3.66 -6.75 4.44
CA PHE A 122 -2.67 -5.88 3.83
C PHE A 122 -1.26 -6.49 3.95
N SER A 123 -0.94 -7.06 5.12
CA SER A 123 0.34 -7.70 5.36
C SER A 123 0.53 -8.91 4.44
N PHE A 124 -0.48 -9.78 4.35
CA PHE A 124 -0.45 -10.95 3.47
C PHE A 124 -0.15 -10.56 2.01
N ILE A 125 -0.90 -9.60 1.46
CA ILE A 125 -0.74 -9.21 0.06
C ILE A 125 0.59 -8.48 -0.19
N ALA A 126 1.03 -7.63 0.75
CA ALA A 126 2.31 -6.93 0.67
C ALA A 126 3.49 -7.91 0.65
N TRP A 127 3.48 -8.91 1.56
CA TRP A 127 4.53 -9.93 1.62
C TRP A 127 4.54 -10.83 0.39
N LEU A 128 3.37 -11.16 -0.18
CA LEU A 128 3.26 -11.87 -1.45
C LEU A 128 3.94 -11.09 -2.59
N PHE A 129 3.62 -9.80 -2.74
CA PHE A 129 4.23 -8.96 -3.79
C PHE A 129 5.72 -8.70 -3.57
N TYR A 130 6.17 -8.56 -2.31
CA TYR A 130 7.59 -8.49 -1.99
C TYR A 130 8.33 -9.79 -2.35
N GLY A 131 7.74 -10.95 -2.03
CA GLY A 131 8.28 -12.25 -2.43
C GLY A 131 8.41 -12.40 -3.95
N MET A 132 7.38 -11.98 -4.69
CA MET A 132 7.40 -12.00 -6.16
C MET A 132 8.48 -11.07 -6.73
N THR A 133 8.63 -9.87 -6.19
CA THR A 133 9.64 -8.89 -6.62
C THR A 133 11.06 -9.40 -6.36
N ILE A 134 11.31 -9.99 -5.19
CA ILE A 134 12.62 -10.55 -4.81
C ILE A 134 12.94 -11.80 -5.65
N SER A 135 11.94 -12.64 -5.93
CA SER A 135 12.09 -13.77 -6.85
C SER A 135 12.47 -13.30 -8.25
N GLY A 136 11.83 -12.22 -8.73
CA GLY A 136 12.20 -11.56 -9.99
C GLY A 136 13.62 -11.03 -10.00
N LEU A 137 14.09 -10.44 -8.89
CA LEU A 137 15.47 -10.00 -8.72
C LEU A 137 16.46 -11.17 -8.83
N LEU A 138 16.19 -12.30 -8.15
CA LEU A 138 17.01 -13.50 -8.24
C LEU A 138 17.02 -14.08 -9.66
N TYR A 139 15.86 -14.16 -10.30
CA TYR A 139 15.72 -14.60 -11.68
C TYR A 139 16.52 -13.73 -12.66
N LEU A 140 16.44 -12.40 -12.53
CA LEU A 140 17.21 -11.46 -13.35
C LEU A 140 18.71 -11.57 -13.09
N LYS A 141 19.10 -11.90 -11.85
CA LYS A 141 20.51 -12.12 -11.49
C LYS A 141 21.11 -13.31 -12.26
N ILE A 142 20.33 -14.38 -12.42
CA ILE A 142 20.74 -15.61 -13.14
C ILE A 142 20.67 -15.40 -14.65
N LYS A 143 19.56 -14.85 -15.17
CA LYS A 143 19.30 -14.80 -16.62
C LYS A 143 20.06 -13.70 -17.36
N LYS A 144 20.28 -12.53 -16.73
CA LYS A 144 20.95 -11.38 -17.36
C LYS A 144 22.10 -10.87 -16.48
N PRO A 145 23.21 -11.63 -16.39
CA PRO A 145 24.36 -11.24 -15.56
C PRO A 145 25.15 -10.06 -16.14
N ALA A 146 25.09 -9.83 -17.46
CA ALA A 146 25.89 -8.83 -18.17
C ALA A 146 25.34 -7.39 -18.14
N LEU A 147 24.21 -7.13 -17.46
CA LEU A 147 23.67 -5.77 -17.34
C LEU A 147 24.57 -4.92 -16.42
N PRO A 148 24.87 -3.66 -16.78
CA PRO A 148 25.61 -2.75 -15.91
C PRO A 148 24.80 -2.49 -14.64
N ARG A 149 25.36 -2.88 -13.49
CA ARG A 149 24.73 -2.69 -12.17
C ARG A 149 25.60 -1.76 -11.33
N SER A 150 25.15 -0.53 -11.10
CA SER A 150 25.83 0.45 -10.24
C SER A 150 25.81 0.06 -8.77
N TYR A 151 24.86 -0.79 -8.35
CA TYR A 151 24.74 -1.31 -6.99
C TYR A 151 24.57 -2.83 -6.99
N LYS A 152 25.37 -3.54 -6.19
CA LYS A 152 25.34 -5.00 -6.08
C LYS A 152 25.15 -5.40 -4.63
N VAL A 153 24.04 -6.08 -4.35
CA VAL A 153 23.81 -6.74 -3.05
C VAL A 153 24.33 -8.18 -3.06
N PRO A 154 24.91 -8.66 -1.95
CA PRO A 154 25.18 -10.08 -1.74
C PRO A 154 23.93 -10.93 -1.95
N ILE A 155 24.07 -12.10 -2.60
CA ILE A 155 22.94 -13.00 -2.94
C ILE A 155 22.22 -13.52 -1.69
N VAL A 156 22.96 -13.65 -0.58
CA VAL A 156 22.46 -14.13 0.70
C VAL A 156 21.29 -13.28 1.21
N ILE A 157 21.33 -11.96 1.03
CA ILE A 157 20.30 -11.04 1.55
C ILE A 157 18.93 -11.30 0.86
N PRO A 158 18.80 -11.26 -0.48
CA PRO A 158 17.56 -11.64 -1.15
C PRO A 158 17.04 -13.03 -0.80
N ILE A 159 17.92 -14.02 -0.61
CA ILE A 159 17.50 -15.39 -0.24
C ILE A 159 16.87 -15.40 1.16
N ILE A 160 17.50 -14.76 2.15
CA ILE A 160 16.95 -14.67 3.51
C ILE A 160 15.60 -13.95 3.51
N VAL A 161 15.49 -12.82 2.79
CA VAL A 161 14.23 -12.09 2.71
C VAL A 161 13.16 -12.88 1.96
N LEU A 162 13.52 -13.65 0.93
CA LEU A 162 12.58 -14.53 0.25
C LEU A 162 12.06 -15.64 1.17
N MET A 163 12.94 -16.27 1.95
CA MET A 163 12.53 -17.27 2.95
C MET A 163 11.60 -16.65 4.00
N ALA A 164 11.91 -15.46 4.50
CA ALA A 164 11.06 -14.73 5.43
C ALA A 164 9.70 -14.37 4.81
N ALA A 165 9.67 -13.94 3.55
CA ALA A 165 8.43 -13.63 2.84
C ALA A 165 7.55 -14.88 2.68
N VAL A 166 8.13 -16.02 2.30
CA VAL A 166 7.40 -17.30 2.19
C VAL A 166 6.86 -17.71 3.56
N TYR A 167 7.66 -17.60 4.61
CA TYR A 167 7.20 -17.90 5.97
C TYR A 167 6.04 -17.01 6.41
N LEU A 168 6.12 -15.70 6.19
CA LEU A 168 5.07 -14.74 6.58
C LEU A 168 3.80 -14.85 5.73
N VAL A 169 3.88 -15.42 4.53
CA VAL A 169 2.70 -15.77 3.73
C VAL A 169 2.08 -17.08 4.21
N LEU A 170 2.89 -18.06 4.62
CA LEU A 170 2.41 -19.36 5.10
C LEU A 170 1.87 -19.33 6.53
N ALA A 171 2.47 -18.54 7.43
CA ALA A 171 2.10 -18.50 8.84
C ALA A 171 0.61 -18.13 9.05
N PRO A 172 0.04 -17.08 8.42
CA PRO A 172 -1.38 -16.79 8.54
C PRO A 172 -2.30 -17.91 8.00
N ILE A 173 -1.86 -18.64 6.97
CA ILE A 173 -2.64 -19.73 6.37
C ILE A 173 -2.73 -20.92 7.35
N ILE A 174 -1.66 -21.19 8.09
CA ILE A 174 -1.55 -22.33 9.00
C ILE A 174 -2.19 -22.02 10.36
N ASP A 175 -1.88 -20.86 10.95
CA ASP A 175 -2.32 -20.52 12.31
C ASP A 175 -3.82 -20.21 12.38
N GLN A 176 -4.36 -19.53 11.36
CA GLN A 176 -5.77 -19.16 11.32
C GLN A 176 -6.28 -19.25 9.87
N PRO A 177 -6.69 -20.44 9.40
CA PRO A 177 -7.25 -20.61 8.05
C PRO A 177 -8.64 -19.95 7.98
N GLN A 178 -8.65 -18.62 7.92
CA GLN A 178 -9.85 -17.84 7.71
C GLN A 178 -10.19 -17.83 6.22
N ILE A 179 -11.47 -17.99 5.92
CA ILE A 179 -12.04 -17.92 4.55
C ILE A 179 -11.66 -16.59 3.87
N GLU A 180 -11.34 -15.57 4.66
CA GLU A 180 -10.88 -14.25 4.26
C GLU A 180 -9.59 -14.30 3.43
N ILE A 181 -8.64 -15.19 3.74
CA ILE A 181 -7.41 -15.35 2.94
C ILE A 181 -7.74 -15.91 1.55
N LEU A 182 -8.72 -16.81 1.45
CA LEU A 182 -9.20 -17.34 0.18
C LEU A 182 -9.81 -16.22 -0.69
N TYR A 183 -10.59 -15.31 -0.10
CA TYR A 183 -11.12 -14.16 -0.83
C TYR A 183 -10.01 -13.27 -1.40
N ILE A 184 -8.92 -13.07 -0.67
CA ILE A 184 -7.79 -12.26 -1.14
C ILE A 184 -7.06 -12.96 -2.29
N VAL A 185 -6.79 -14.25 -2.16
CA VAL A 185 -6.17 -15.03 -3.25
C VAL A 185 -7.06 -15.00 -4.50
N LEU A 186 -8.37 -15.19 -4.33
CA LEU A 186 -9.35 -15.07 -5.42
C LEU A 186 -9.36 -13.66 -6.02
N PHE A 187 -9.24 -12.61 -5.22
CA PHE A 187 -9.17 -11.23 -5.69
C PHE A 187 -7.88 -10.94 -6.47
N VAL A 188 -6.74 -11.47 -6.03
CA VAL A 188 -5.48 -11.36 -6.78
C VAL A 188 -5.58 -12.14 -8.09
N CYS A 189 -6.15 -13.34 -8.06
CA CYS A 189 -6.39 -14.15 -9.25
C CYS A 189 -7.38 -13.49 -10.22
N SER A 190 -8.42 -12.82 -9.72
CA SER A 190 -9.37 -12.10 -10.57
C SER A 190 -8.69 -10.94 -11.31
N GLY A 191 -7.67 -10.31 -10.71
CA GLY A 191 -6.79 -9.36 -11.40
C GLY A 191 -6.10 -9.96 -12.64
N ILE A 192 -5.66 -11.22 -12.55
CA ILE A 192 -5.09 -11.96 -13.70
C ILE A 192 -6.17 -12.24 -14.74
N VAL A 193 -7.39 -12.61 -14.31
CA VAL A 193 -8.51 -12.85 -15.21
C VAL A 193 -8.93 -11.57 -15.95
N LEU A 194 -8.88 -10.40 -15.31
CA LEU A 194 -9.16 -9.11 -15.94
C LEU A 194 -8.03 -8.63 -16.86
N TYR A 195 -6.77 -9.03 -16.59
CA TYR A 195 -5.63 -8.70 -17.43
C TYR A 195 -5.76 -9.26 -18.85
N PHE A 196 -6.23 -10.49 -19.03
CA PHE A 196 -6.40 -11.11 -20.34
C PHE A 196 -7.36 -10.32 -21.28
N PRO A 197 -8.61 -10.02 -20.92
CA PRO A 197 -9.56 -9.28 -21.77
C PRO A 197 -9.20 -7.80 -21.96
N LEU A 198 -8.72 -7.09 -20.91
CA LEU A 198 -8.39 -5.66 -21.05
C LEU A 198 -7.07 -5.44 -21.78
N VAL A 199 -6.00 -6.12 -21.37
CA VAL A 199 -4.63 -5.83 -21.86
C VAL A 199 -4.29 -6.67 -23.09
N ARG A 200 -4.63 -7.97 -23.09
CA ARG A 200 -4.23 -8.87 -24.18
C ARG A 200 -5.20 -8.89 -25.35
N PHE A 201 -6.51 -8.79 -25.11
CA PHE A 201 -7.52 -8.75 -26.18
C PHE A 201 -7.91 -7.33 -26.63
N LYS A 202 -7.42 -6.27 -25.95
CA LYS A 202 -7.74 -4.86 -26.24
C LYS A 202 -9.24 -4.62 -26.45
N CYS A 203 -10.10 -5.35 -25.72
CA CYS A 203 -11.52 -5.07 -25.73
C CYS A 203 -11.76 -3.76 -24.99
N HIS A 204 -11.89 -2.66 -25.73
CA HIS A 204 -12.45 -1.41 -25.22
C HIS A 204 -13.98 -1.49 -25.37
N PRO A 205 -14.75 -1.84 -24.32
CA PRO A 205 -16.20 -1.82 -24.43
C PRO A 205 -16.66 -0.39 -24.70
N ARG A 206 -17.53 -0.19 -25.70
CA ARG A 206 -18.09 1.12 -26.09
C ARG A 206 -18.75 1.87 -24.93
N PHE A 207 -19.21 1.16 -23.90
CA PHE A 207 -19.73 1.73 -22.66
C PHE A 207 -18.65 2.50 -21.87
N LEU A 208 -17.43 1.99 -21.81
CA LEU A 208 -16.32 2.62 -21.10
C LEU A 208 -15.97 3.97 -21.73
N GLN A 209 -15.96 4.05 -23.06
CA GLN A 209 -15.73 5.32 -23.77
C GLN A 209 -16.79 6.38 -23.46
N ARG A 210 -18.07 5.97 -23.32
CA ARG A 210 -19.16 6.90 -22.97
C ARG A 210 -19.03 7.40 -21.52
N VAL A 211 -18.68 6.52 -20.59
CA VAL A 211 -18.42 6.87 -19.19
C VAL A 211 -17.19 7.77 -19.08
N THR A 212 -16.12 7.45 -19.83
CA THR A 212 -14.90 8.25 -19.91
C THR A 212 -15.22 9.67 -20.37
N LEU A 213 -16.02 9.84 -21.43
CA LEU A 213 -16.38 11.17 -21.93
C LEU A 213 -17.21 11.97 -20.92
N HIS A 214 -18.18 11.35 -20.26
CA HIS A 214 -18.96 12.03 -19.21
C HIS A 214 -18.10 12.46 -18.01
N LEU A 215 -17.22 11.57 -17.54
CA LEU A 215 -16.30 11.88 -16.45
C LEU A 215 -15.26 12.93 -16.87
N GLN A 216 -14.81 12.92 -18.13
CA GLN A 216 -13.87 13.89 -18.66
C GLN A 216 -14.45 15.32 -18.63
N LEU A 217 -15.72 15.47 -19.07
CA LEU A 217 -16.44 16.74 -19.01
C LEU A 217 -16.74 17.16 -17.57
N PHE A 218 -17.15 16.22 -16.71
CA PHE A 218 -17.50 16.52 -15.31
C PHE A 218 -16.29 16.95 -14.47
N LEU A 219 -15.13 16.31 -14.70
CA LEU A 219 -13.91 16.55 -13.93
C LEU A 219 -12.93 17.52 -14.62
N GLU A 220 -13.31 18.12 -15.77
CA GLU A 220 -12.45 18.98 -16.61
C GLU A 220 -11.01 18.44 -16.76
N VAL A 221 -10.92 17.17 -17.19
CA VAL A 221 -9.65 16.44 -17.30
C VAL A 221 -9.22 16.36 -18.75
N ALA A 222 -7.91 16.49 -19.00
CA ALA A 222 -7.34 16.35 -20.32
C ALA A 222 -6.30 15.22 -20.35
N PRO A 223 -6.16 14.50 -21.47
CA PRO A 223 -5.05 13.57 -21.65
C PRO A 223 -3.74 14.37 -21.61
N THR A 224 -2.78 13.89 -20.81
CA THR A 224 -1.43 14.45 -20.80
C THR A 224 -0.72 14.07 -22.09
N SER A 225 -0.03 15.01 -22.74
CA SER A 225 0.82 14.70 -23.89
C SER A 225 1.83 13.63 -23.47
N SER A 226 1.70 12.43 -24.04
CA SER A 226 2.73 11.41 -23.95
C SER A 226 4.01 11.99 -24.51
N ASP A 227 5.08 12.07 -23.71
CA ASP A 227 6.43 12.24 -24.22
C ASP A 227 6.70 11.05 -25.16
N VAL A 228 6.40 11.25 -26.44
CA VAL A 228 6.78 10.39 -27.53
C VAL A 228 8.26 10.67 -27.76
N ASN A 229 9.10 9.81 -27.21
CA ASN A 229 10.46 9.55 -27.67
C ASN A 229 10.58 8.06 -27.95
#